data_AF-A0A7X8U1T8-F1
#
_entry.id   AF-A0A7X8U1T8-F1
#
_cell.length_a   1.000
_cell.length_b   1.000
_cell.length_c   1.000
_cell.angle_alpha   90.00
_cell.angle_beta   90.00
_cell.angle_gamma   90.00
#
_symmetry.space_group_name_H-M   'P 1'
#
loop_
_entity.id
_entity.type
_entity.pdbx_description
1 polymer ?
#
loop_
_entity_poly.entity_id
_entity_poly.type
_entity_poly.pdbx_seq_one_letter_code
_entity_poly.pdbx_strand_id
1 'polypeptide(L)'
;MKGQQKVRIRLKAFDHKLLDQSAQKIVDTAKKNGSQVSGPVPLPTQRSVYTILRSPHVNKDSREQFEMRTHKRLIDILDPNPKTIDALMHLDLPSGVDIEIKL
;
A
#
# COMPACT_ATOMS: atom_id res chain seq x y z
N MET A 1 -26.07 13.59 -12.10
CA MET A 1 -25.63 12.46 -11.24
C MET A 1 -24.66 13.00 -10.21
N LYS A 2 -25.03 13.08 -8.93
CA LYS A 2 -24.13 13.53 -7.86
C LYS A 2 -22.90 12.61 -7.88
N GLY A 3 -21.72 13.16 -8.16
CA GLY A 3 -20.47 12.41 -8.09
C GLY A 3 -20.31 11.89 -6.67
N GLN A 4 -20.39 10.58 -6.48
CA GLN A 4 -20.08 9.95 -5.20
C GLN A 4 -18.67 10.39 -4.80
N GLN A 5 -18.55 11.07 -3.66
CA GLN A 5 -17.25 11.40 -3.06
C GLN A 5 -16.59 10.08 -2.67
N LYS A 6 -15.58 9.67 -3.41
CA LYS A 6 -14.89 8.39 -3.23
C LYS A 6 -13.54 8.64 -2.60
N VAL A 7 -13.35 8.16 -1.38
CA VAL A 7 -12.03 8.22 -0.73
C VAL A 7 -11.20 7.07 -1.25
N ARG A 8 -10.04 7.39 -1.84
CA ARG A 8 -9.06 6.41 -2.33
C ARG A 8 -7.87 6.37 -1.40
N ILE A 9 -7.57 5.19 -0.90
CA ILE A 9 -6.44 4.92 -0.02
C ILE A 9 -5.43 4.09 -0.81
N ARG A 10 -4.24 4.65 -1.04
CA ARG A 10 -3.12 3.92 -1.64
C ARG A 10 -2.18 3.50 -0.55
N LEU A 11 -1.93 2.19 -0.47
CA LEU A 11 -0.96 1.62 0.44
C LEU A 11 0.28 1.22 -0.35
N LYS A 12 1.47 1.54 0.16
CA LYS A 12 2.76 1.13 -0.41
C LYS A 12 3.63 0.53 0.69
N ALA A 13 4.28 -0.58 0.42
CA ALA A 13 5.24 -1.18 1.35
C ALA A 13 6.30 -2.01 0.60
N PHE A 14 7.43 -2.25 1.27
CA PHE A 14 8.45 -3.18 0.79
C PHE A 14 8.13 -4.63 1.17
N ASP A 15 7.48 -4.86 2.31
CA ASP A 15 7.01 -6.18 2.72
C ASP A 15 5.52 -6.36 2.39
N HIS A 16 5.21 -7.40 1.62
CA HIS A 16 3.83 -7.75 1.27
C HIS A 16 3.02 -8.28 2.46
N LYS A 17 3.65 -8.95 3.43
CA LYS A 17 2.92 -9.56 4.57
C LYS A 17 2.30 -8.48 5.46
N LEU A 18 3.09 -7.47 5.81
CA LEU A 18 2.63 -6.33 6.59
C LEU A 18 1.58 -5.51 5.83
N LEU A 19 1.75 -5.37 4.51
CA LEU A 19 0.80 -4.66 3.66
C LEU A 19 -0.57 -5.34 3.61
N ASP A 20 -0.60 -6.66 3.42
CA ASP A 20 -1.84 -7.42 3.31
C ASP A 20 -2.56 -7.48 4.68
N GLN A 21 -1.82 -7.62 5.79
CA GLN A 21 -2.39 -7.50 7.14
C GLN A 21 -3.00 -6.12 7.40
N SER A 22 -2.30 -5.05 6.99
CA SER A 22 -2.77 -3.67 7.14
C SER A 22 -4.00 -3.38 6.29
N ALA A 23 -3.98 -3.84 5.04
CA ALA A 23 -5.11 -3.72 4.13
C ALA A 23 -6.35 -4.43 4.68
N GLN A 24 -6.18 -5.64 5.24
CA GLN A 24 -7.26 -6.38 5.87
C GLN A 24 -7.84 -5.63 7.08
N LYS A 25 -6.99 -5.13 7.98
CA LYS A 25 -7.43 -4.33 9.13
C LYS A 25 -8.22 -3.10 8.71
N ILE A 26 -7.76 -2.37 7.69
CA ILE A 26 -8.45 -1.18 7.16
C ILE A 26 -9.84 -1.55 6.62
N VAL A 27 -9.93 -2.65 5.86
CA VAL A 27 -11.19 -3.13 5.29
C VAL A 27 -12.16 -3.56 6.38
N ASP A 28 -11.69 -4.27 7.40
CA ASP A 28 -12.51 -4.74 8.51
C ASP A 28 -13.03 -3.57 9.36
N THR A 29 -12.21 -2.56 9.62
CA THR A 29 -12.63 -1.34 10.33
C THR A 29 -13.67 -0.56 9.53
N ALA A 30 -13.46 -0.40 8.23
CA ALA A 30 -14.41 0.32 7.38
C ALA A 30 -15.75 -0.43 7.25
N LYS A 31 -15.73 -1.78 7.19
CA LYS A 31 -16.94 -2.61 7.23
C LYS A 31 -17.67 -2.52 8.57
N LYS A 32 -16.96 -2.56 9.70
CA LYS A 32 -17.56 -2.40 11.05
C LYS A 32 -18.31 -1.09 11.21
N ASN A 33 -17.82 -0.02 10.58
CA ASN A 33 -18.43 1.31 10.62
C ASN A 33 -19.55 1.49 9.58
N GLY A 34 -19.88 0.45 8.80
CA GLY A 34 -20.99 0.46 7.85
C GLY A 34 -20.70 1.16 6.52
N SER A 35 -19.44 1.47 6.21
CA SER A 35 -19.06 2.03 4.91
C SER A 35 -18.91 0.91 3.86
N GLN A 36 -19.43 1.15 2.64
CA GLN A 36 -19.16 0.24 1.52
C GLN A 36 -17.74 0.43 1.02
N VAL A 37 -16.99 -0.68 0.97
CA VAL A 37 -15.58 -0.73 0.60
C VAL A 37 -15.42 -1.59 -0.65
N SER A 38 -14.76 -1.04 -1.67
CA SER A 38 -14.14 -1.84 -2.70
C SER A 38 -12.88 -2.44 -2.11
N GLY A 39 -12.86 -3.78 -2.00
CA GLY A 39 -11.82 -4.54 -1.31
C GLY A 39 -10.39 -4.22 -1.76
N PRO A 40 -9.37 -4.76 -1.07
CA PRO A 40 -7.99 -4.38 -1.31
C PRO A 40 -7.55 -4.85 -2.70
N VAL A 41 -7.52 -3.93 -3.65
CA VAL A 41 -7.16 -4.22 -5.04
C VAL A 41 -5.64 -4.27 -5.14
N PRO A 42 -5.06 -5.40 -5.57
CA PRO A 42 -3.64 -5.51 -5.80
C PRO A 42 -3.25 -4.71 -7.03
N LEU A 43 -2.40 -3.69 -6.86
CA LEU A 43 -1.77 -3.00 -7.99
C LEU A 43 -0.46 -3.71 -8.36
N PRO A 44 -0.03 -3.63 -9.63
CA PRO A 44 1.24 -4.20 -10.06
C PRO A 44 2.40 -3.72 -9.19
N THR A 45 3.21 -4.67 -8.75
CA THR A 45 4.41 -4.41 -7.96
C THR A 45 5.46 -3.74 -8.84
N GLN A 46 6.01 -2.62 -8.39
CA GLN A 46 7.15 -2.03 -9.07
C GLN A 46 8.41 -2.76 -8.64
N ARG A 47 9.16 -3.26 -9.64
CA ARG A 47 10.43 -3.97 -9.45
C ARG A 47 11.54 -3.15 -10.09
N SER A 48 12.45 -2.65 -9.27
CA SER A 48 13.66 -1.97 -9.74
C SER A 48 14.86 -2.89 -9.49
N VAL A 49 15.59 -3.24 -10.55
CA VAL A 49 16.76 -4.13 -10.48
C VAL A 49 18.02 -3.29 -10.65
N TYR A 50 18.99 -3.46 -9.74
CA TYR A 50 20.25 -2.74 -9.73
C TYR A 50 21.40 -3.75 -9.79
N THR A 51 22.26 -3.59 -10.79
CA THR A 51 23.48 -4.40 -10.93
C THR A 51 24.68 -3.61 -10.45
N ILE A 52 25.42 -4.15 -9.47
CA ILE A 52 26.62 -3.53 -8.93
C ILE A 52 27.81 -4.48 -9.12
N LEU A 53 29.01 -3.93 -9.25
CA LEU A 53 30.24 -4.73 -9.23
C LEU A 53 30.56 -5.12 -7.79
N ARG A 54 30.85 -6.41 -7.54
CA ARG A 54 31.27 -6.87 -6.21
C ARG A 54 32.68 -6.43 -5.85
N SER A 55 33.56 -6.36 -6.85
CA SER A 55 34.95 -6.00 -6.65
C SER A 55 35.16 -4.51 -6.93
N PRO A 56 35.96 -3.80 -6.10
CA PRO A 56 36.30 -2.40 -6.35
C PRO A 56 37.28 -2.22 -7.53
N HIS A 57 37.97 -3.28 -7.99
CA HIS A 57 38.97 -3.17 -9.07
C HIS A 57 38.95 -4.37 -10.03
N VAL A 58 39.09 -4.08 -11.34
CA VAL A 58 39.33 -4.98 -12.49
C VAL A 58 38.24 -6.04 -12.81
N ASN A 59 37.57 -6.64 -11.82
CA ASN A 59 36.68 -7.77 -12.05
C ASN A 59 35.28 -7.35 -12.53
N LYS A 60 35.09 -7.24 -13.86
CA LYS A 60 33.80 -6.83 -14.49
C LYS A 60 32.73 -7.91 -14.53
N ASP A 61 33.13 -9.18 -14.53
CA ASP A 61 32.21 -10.33 -14.62
C ASP A 61 31.61 -10.70 -13.25
N SER A 62 32.28 -10.32 -12.17
CA SER A 62 31.78 -10.44 -10.81
C SER A 62 30.76 -9.34 -10.49
N ARG A 63 29.53 -9.55 -10.98
CA ARG A 63 28.36 -8.68 -10.72
C ARG A 63 27.49 -9.26 -9.62
N GLU A 64 26.76 -8.40 -8.93
CA GLU A 64 25.70 -8.73 -8.00
C GLU A 64 24.43 -7.98 -8.38
N GLN A 65 23.30 -8.66 -8.24
CA GLN A 65 22.00 -8.16 -8.65
C GLN A 65 21.15 -7.97 -7.41
N PHE A 66 20.81 -6.73 -7.12
CA PHE A 66 19.86 -6.38 -6.08
C PHE A 66 18.53 -6.00 -6.72
N GLU A 67 17.44 -6.24 -6.01
CA GLU A 67 16.14 -5.76 -6.42
C GLU A 67 15.42 -5.07 -5.26
N MET A 68 14.70 -4.00 -5.60
CA MET A 68 13.76 -3.36 -4.71
C MET A 68 12.36 -3.63 -5.25
N ARG A 69 11.52 -4.26 -4.42
CA ARG A 69 10.11 -4.53 -4.72
C ARG A 69 9.24 -3.60 -3.90
N THR A 70 8.42 -2.80 -4.57
CA THR A 70 7.40 -1.98 -3.91
C THR A 70 6.03 -2.55 -4.22
N HIS A 71 5.40 -3.11 -3.20
CA HIS A 71 4.05 -3.63 -3.26
C HIS A 71 3.06 -2.50 -3.07
N LYS A 72 2.01 -2.50 -3.89
CA LYS A 72 0.99 -1.45 -3.90
C LYS A 72 -0.38 -2.06 -3.78
N ARG A 73 -1.21 -1.51 -2.91
CA ARG A 73 -2.64 -1.84 -2.81
C ARG A 73 -3.47 -0.56 -2.93
N LEU A 74 -4.65 -0.69 -3.50
CA LEU A 74 -5.64 0.37 -3.57
C LEU A 74 -6.90 -0.10 -2.84
N ILE A 75 -7.43 0.75 -1.97
CA ILE A 75 -8.71 0.55 -1.30
C ILE A 75 -9.56 1.78 -1.62
N ASP A 76 -10.76 1.56 -2.18
CA ASP A 76 -11.69 2.64 -2.48
C ASP A 76 -12.91 2.52 -1.57
N ILE A 77 -13.27 3.61 -0.89
CA ILE A 77 -14.46 3.70 -0.05
C ILE A 77 -15.53 4.46 -0.84
N LEU A 78 -16.67 3.82 -1.08
CA LEU A 78 -17.74 4.33 -1.94
C LEU A 78 -18.63 5.35 -1.23
N ASP A 79 -18.92 5.10 0.06
CA ASP A 79 -19.73 5.97 0.90
C ASP A 79 -18.94 6.35 2.17
N PRO A 80 -18.28 7.52 2.16
CA PRO A 80 -17.52 7.99 3.30
C PRO A 80 -18.47 8.50 4.38
N ASN A 81 -18.45 7.86 5.55
CA ASN A 81 -19.06 8.37 6.77
C ASN A 81 -17.99 9.16 7.55
N PRO A 82 -18.25 10.36 8.11
CA PRO A 82 -17.28 11.07 8.95
C PRO A 82 -16.67 10.19 10.05
N LYS A 83 -17.49 9.33 10.69
CA LYS A 83 -17.01 8.35 11.68
C LYS A 83 -15.96 7.37 11.12
N THR A 84 -16.07 7.02 9.84
CA THR A 84 -15.11 6.13 9.17
C THR A 84 -13.79 6.86 8.90
N ILE A 85 -13.84 8.14 8.52
CA ILE A 85 -12.63 8.95 8.29
C ILE A 85 -11.82 9.10 9.59
N ASP A 86 -12.50 9.41 10.70
CA ASP A 86 -11.85 9.57 12.00
C ASP A 86 -11.21 8.27 12.49
N ALA A 87 -11.91 7.14 12.30
CA ALA A 87 -11.41 5.82 12.66
C ALA A 87 -10.21 5.37 11.80
N LEU A 88 -10.11 5.83 10.54
CA LEU A 88 -8.98 5.53 9.67
C LEU A 88 -7.74 6.35 10.04
N MET A 89 -7.91 7.58 10.52
CA MET A 89 -6.78 8.42 10.99
C MET A 89 -6.23 7.93 12.33
N HIS A 90 -7.06 7.35 13.19
CA HIS A 90 -6.66 6.82 14.50
C HIS A 90 -6.21 5.35 14.45
N LEU A 91 -6.14 4.74 13.27
CA LEU A 91 -5.75 3.34 13.17
C LEU A 91 -4.23 3.20 13.35
N ASP A 92 -3.80 2.41 14.34
CA ASP A 92 -2.40 2.05 14.52
C ASP A 92 -1.96 1.08 13.43
N LEU A 93 -1.31 1.62 12.41
CA LEU A 93 -0.74 0.85 11.32
C LEU A 93 0.72 0.48 11.63
N PRO A 94 1.17 -0.72 11.22
CA PRO A 94 2.53 -1.17 11.47
C PRO A 94 3.53 -0.25 10.76
N SER A 95 4.64 0.03 11.44
CA SER A 95 5.76 0.78 10.87
C SER A 95 6.29 0.05 9.62
N GLY A 96 6.30 0.74 8.48
CA GLY A 96 6.74 0.18 7.19
C GLY A 96 5.67 0.15 6.08
N VAL A 97 4.45 0.57 6.38
CA VAL A 97 3.40 0.82 5.37
C VAL A 97 3.22 2.32 5.19
N ASP A 98 3.43 2.81 3.97
CA ASP A 98 3.14 4.18 3.55
C ASP A 98 1.69 4.27 3.05
N ILE A 99 0.99 5.34 3.46
CA ILE A 99 -0.44 5.52 3.25
C ILE A 99 -0.68 6.89 2.64
N GLU A 100 -1.30 6.90 1.46
CA GLU A 100 -1.66 8.12 0.75
C GLU A 100 -3.19 8.13 0.59
N ILE A 101 -3.84 9.09 1.25
CA ILE A 101 -5.30 9.27 1.19
C ILE A 101 -5.60 10.37 0.16
N LYS A 102 -6.50 10.08 -0.78
CA LYS A 102 -7.06 11.05 -1.73
C LYS A 102 -8.58 11.09 -1.57
N LEU A 103 -9.12 12.31 -1.46
CA LEU A 103 -10.56 12.56 -1.54
C LEU A 103 -11.00 12.77 -3.00
#